data_AF-A0A847HXU5-F1
#
_entry.id   AF-A0A847HXU5-F1
#
_cell.length_a   1.000
_cell.length_b   1.000
_cell.length_c   1.000
_cell.angle_alpha   90.00
_cell.angle_beta   90.00
_cell.angle_gamma   90.00
#
_symmetry.space_group_name_H-M   'P 1'
#
loop_
_entity.id
_entity.type
_entity.pdbx_description
1 polymer ?
#
loop_
_entity_poly.entity_id
_entity_poly.type
_entity_poly.pdbx_seq_one_letter_code
_entity_poly.pdbx_strand_id
1 'polypeptide(L)'
;MTKTAKRRLIAPLVVAAILAVSAVVVVAGLWRAAAERQVMHLLTSPHEEARKQGAWQAVKRSSRPAADFMYASLSQDRELSPGVRESYVYAMGRMPLKSALPLLLRLARTDESGFVRQAAWVAAARLDFEQFRAAAREVENRADTWDRIGIAAALIEADDCSQLDLLFDAAANGDDFQRNIAGAVLRRYLRPLMQAAGRWPVNADISVDGIWSPAFIAEVRRRAASLNLPQIAAYSRPEQQGTEALRRAIGRIYGARARLVHALYSIEAQ
;
A
#
# COMPACT_ATOMS: atom_id res chain seq x y z
N MET A 1 31.78 -48.60 28.47
CA MET A 1 31.56 -47.13 28.44
C MET A 1 30.44 -46.76 29.40
N THR A 2 30.76 -46.06 30.48
CA THR A 2 29.90 -45.82 31.64
C THR A 2 28.86 -44.72 31.37
N LYS A 3 27.60 -44.93 31.81
CA LYS A 3 26.47 -43.98 31.68
C LYS A 3 26.80 -42.55 32.17
N THR A 4 27.79 -42.41 33.04
CA THR A 4 28.27 -41.14 33.60
C THR A 4 29.05 -40.27 32.61
N ALA A 5 29.73 -40.85 31.61
CA ALA A 5 30.46 -40.07 30.60
C ALA A 5 29.52 -39.37 29.61
N LYS A 6 28.41 -40.01 29.23
CA LYS A 6 27.40 -39.40 28.34
C LYS A 6 26.70 -38.19 28.98
N ARG A 7 26.46 -38.20 30.29
CA ARG A 7 25.82 -37.05 30.99
C ARG A 7 26.69 -35.80 31.07
N ARG A 8 28.03 -35.93 31.06
CA ARG A 8 28.95 -34.78 31.13
C ARG A 8 29.04 -33.99 29.82
N LEU A 9 28.77 -34.62 28.67
CA LEU A 9 28.80 -33.94 27.36
C LEU A 9 27.46 -33.31 26.96
N ILE A 10 26.34 -33.79 27.50
CA ILE A 10 25.01 -33.26 27.18
C ILE A 10 24.79 -31.86 27.79
N ALA A 11 25.24 -31.64 29.03
CA ALA A 11 25.06 -30.36 29.72
C ALA A 11 25.68 -29.14 28.98
N PRO A 12 26.96 -29.14 28.54
CA PRO A 12 27.53 -28.00 27.84
C PRO A 12 26.89 -27.75 26.47
N LEU A 13 26.46 -28.80 25.76
CA LEU A 13 25.74 -28.66 24.49
C LEU A 13 24.38 -27.99 24.67
N VAL A 14 23.64 -28.36 25.71
CA VAL A 14 22.35 -27.71 26.05
C VAL A 14 22.57 -26.25 26.40
N VAL A 15 23.58 -25.92 27.21
CA VAL A 15 23.91 -24.52 27.56
C VAL A 15 24.30 -23.72 26.31
N ALA A 16 25.16 -24.26 25.45
CA ALA A 16 25.57 -23.59 24.22
C ALA A 16 24.37 -23.35 23.28
N ALA A 17 23.46 -24.32 23.16
CA ALA A 17 22.23 -24.16 22.37
C ALA A 17 21.32 -23.07 22.95
N ILE A 18 21.14 -23.02 24.27
CA ILE A 18 20.34 -21.96 24.94
C ILE A 18 20.97 -20.58 24.69
N LEU A 19 22.29 -20.45 24.84
CA LEU A 19 23.00 -19.19 24.58
C LEU A 19 22.89 -18.77 23.12
N ALA A 20 23.03 -19.70 22.17
CA ALA A 20 22.87 -19.41 20.75
C ALA A 20 21.45 -18.94 20.41
N VAL A 21 20.42 -19.62 20.91
CA VAL A 21 19.02 -19.20 20.72
C VAL A 21 18.77 -17.83 21.36
N SER A 22 19.29 -17.61 22.56
CA SER A 22 19.14 -16.34 23.28
C SER A 22 19.83 -15.19 22.53
N ALA A 23 21.03 -15.42 22.02
CA ALA A 23 21.75 -14.44 21.20
C ALA A 23 20.96 -14.09 19.93
N VAL A 24 20.39 -15.08 19.23
CA VAL A 24 19.55 -14.84 18.05
C VAL A 24 18.32 -13.98 18.39
N VAL A 25 17.63 -14.28 19.49
CA VAL A 25 16.45 -13.52 19.94
C VAL A 25 16.84 -12.08 20.32
N VAL A 26 17.90 -11.90 21.10
CA VAL A 26 18.37 -10.58 21.55
C VAL A 26 18.83 -9.74 20.37
N VAL A 27 19.67 -10.30 19.50
CA VAL A 27 20.15 -9.61 18.30
C VAL A 27 18.97 -9.21 17.42
N ALA A 28 18.03 -10.12 17.13
CA ALA A 28 16.83 -9.79 16.36
C ALA A 28 15.99 -8.68 17.01
N GLY A 29 15.89 -8.66 18.35
CA GLY A 29 15.24 -7.60 19.10
C GLY A 29 15.92 -6.24 18.92
N LEU A 30 17.25 -6.18 19.04
CA LEU A 30 18.04 -4.96 18.84
C LEU A 30 17.91 -4.43 17.41
N TRP A 31 17.95 -5.30 16.41
CA TRP A 31 17.73 -4.92 15.00
C TRP A 31 16.34 -4.35 14.76
N ARG A 32 15.29 -4.96 15.33
CA ARG A 32 13.92 -4.41 15.26
C ARG A 32 13.85 -3.03 15.89
N ALA A 33 14.45 -2.83 17.07
CA ALA A 33 14.47 -1.54 17.75
C ALA A 33 15.25 -0.47 16.95
N ALA A 34 16.37 -0.84 16.32
CA ALA A 34 17.12 0.06 15.44
C ALA A 34 16.31 0.46 14.19
N ALA A 35 15.67 -0.51 13.55
CA ALA A 35 14.79 -0.27 12.40
C ALA A 35 13.60 0.63 12.77
N GLU A 36 13.01 0.43 13.95
CA GLU A 36 11.92 1.26 14.46
C GLU A 36 12.37 2.71 14.68
N ARG A 37 13.54 2.91 15.32
CA ARG A 37 14.14 4.24 15.49
C ARG A 37 14.36 4.95 14.16
N GLN A 38 14.80 4.22 13.13
CA GLN A 38 14.98 4.79 11.80
C GLN A 38 13.65 5.24 11.17
N VAL A 39 12.58 4.44 11.28
CA VAL A 39 11.24 4.83 10.80
C VAL A 39 10.76 6.08 11.52
N MET A 40 10.88 6.10 12.85
CA MET A 40 10.47 7.26 13.65
C MET A 40 11.28 8.51 13.30
N HIS A 41 12.59 8.40 13.12
CA HIS A 41 13.43 9.51 12.69
C HIS A 41 12.99 10.10 11.35
N LEU A 42 12.60 9.25 10.39
CA LEU A 42 12.05 9.71 9.11
C LEU A 42 10.70 10.43 9.29
N LEU A 43 9.79 9.87 10.10
CA LEU A 43 8.46 10.44 10.36
C LEU A 43 8.50 11.77 11.12
N THR A 44 9.53 11.99 11.94
CA THR A 44 9.72 13.25 12.68
C THR A 44 10.67 14.22 11.96
N SER A 45 11.10 13.91 10.73
CA SER A 45 12.03 14.75 9.99
C SER A 45 11.39 16.09 9.63
N PRO A 46 12.18 17.20 9.65
CA PRO A 46 11.69 18.49 9.14
C PRO A 46 11.39 18.44 7.63
N HIS A 47 11.99 17.50 6.88
CA HIS A 47 11.81 17.38 5.44
C HIS A 47 10.59 16.52 5.07
N GLU A 48 9.71 17.05 4.23
CA GLU A 48 8.47 16.37 3.82
C GLU A 48 8.73 15.01 3.16
N GLU A 49 9.68 14.94 2.22
CA GLU A 49 10.00 13.70 1.51
C GLU A 49 10.50 12.60 2.46
N ALA A 50 11.24 12.97 3.51
CA ALA A 50 11.65 12.02 4.54
C ALA A 50 10.45 11.50 5.33
N ARG A 51 9.46 12.35 5.66
CA ARG A 51 8.23 11.92 6.33
C ARG A 51 7.39 10.98 5.46
N LYS A 52 7.22 11.30 4.17
CA LYS A 52 6.58 10.41 3.18
C LYS A 52 7.29 9.06 3.13
N GLN A 53 8.62 9.07 3.03
CA GLN A 53 9.43 7.85 3.05
C GLN A 53 9.24 7.07 4.36
N GLY A 54 9.19 7.76 5.50
CA GLY A 54 8.88 7.18 6.81
C GLY A 54 7.59 6.40 6.81
N ALA A 55 6.51 6.96 6.25
CA ALA A 55 5.20 6.29 6.13
C ALA A 55 5.29 5.01 5.31
N TRP A 56 5.97 5.05 4.15
CA TRP A 56 6.18 3.85 3.33
C TRP A 56 7.02 2.78 4.02
N GLN A 57 8.03 3.20 4.79
CA GLN A 57 8.87 2.29 5.58
C GLN A 57 8.09 1.67 6.75
N ALA A 58 7.12 2.38 7.33
CA ALA A 58 6.21 1.88 8.35
C ALA A 58 5.33 0.75 7.80
N VAL A 59 4.74 0.92 6.60
CA VAL A 59 3.96 -0.15 5.93
C VAL A 59 4.81 -1.40 5.71
N LYS A 60 6.00 -1.24 5.12
CA LYS A 60 6.91 -2.36 4.82
C LYS A 60 7.28 -3.18 6.07
N ARG A 61 7.37 -2.52 7.22
CA ARG A 61 7.75 -3.14 8.50
C ARG A 61 6.55 -3.51 9.37
N SER A 62 5.33 -3.12 8.99
CA SER A 62 4.15 -3.23 9.86
C SER A 62 4.38 -2.61 11.25
N SER A 63 5.07 -1.46 11.29
CA SER A 63 5.43 -0.80 12.55
C SER A 63 4.20 -0.21 13.25
N ARG A 64 3.84 -0.78 14.40
CA ARG A 64 2.72 -0.27 15.20
C ARG A 64 2.99 1.13 15.78
N PRO A 65 4.16 1.43 16.36
CA PRO A 65 4.43 2.78 16.88
C PRO A 65 4.38 3.86 15.79
N ALA A 66 4.88 3.58 14.58
CA ALA A 66 4.75 4.49 13.44
C ALA A 66 3.28 4.72 13.04
N ALA A 67 2.46 3.68 13.05
CA ALA A 67 1.03 3.80 12.81
C ALA A 67 0.33 4.68 13.86
N ASP A 68 0.63 4.46 15.14
CA ASP A 68 0.07 5.25 16.23
C ASP A 68 0.52 6.72 16.12
N PHE A 69 1.77 6.97 15.71
CA PHE A 69 2.28 8.32 15.42
C PHE A 69 1.52 9.00 14.26
N MET A 70 1.37 8.33 13.12
CA MET A 70 0.64 8.88 11.96
C MET A 70 -0.82 9.16 12.31
N TYR A 71 -1.47 8.24 13.02
CA TYR A 71 -2.84 8.42 13.52
C TYR A 71 -2.93 9.65 14.44
N ALA A 72 -2.04 9.76 15.43
CA ALA A 72 -2.02 10.90 16.35
C ALA A 72 -1.82 12.22 15.59
N SER A 73 -0.85 12.25 14.66
CA SER A 73 -0.53 13.43 13.85
C SER A 73 -1.73 13.92 13.03
N LEU A 74 -2.43 13.01 12.34
CA LEU A 74 -3.63 13.33 11.56
C LEU A 74 -4.84 13.65 12.43
N SER A 75 -4.98 12.97 13.57
CA SER A 75 -6.14 13.18 14.45
C SER A 75 -6.12 14.52 15.18
N GLN A 76 -4.93 15.10 15.34
CA GLN A 76 -4.66 16.35 16.06
C GLN A 76 -4.24 17.48 15.10
N ASP A 77 -4.44 17.29 13.79
CA ASP A 77 -4.12 18.26 12.72
C ASP A 77 -2.70 18.82 12.81
N ARG A 78 -1.73 17.98 13.19
CA ARG A 78 -0.31 18.36 13.36
C ARG A 78 0.49 18.31 12.06
N GLU A 79 0.07 17.50 11.09
CA GLU A 79 0.73 17.42 9.79
C GLU A 79 0.12 18.42 8.80
N LEU A 80 0.90 19.47 8.51
CA LEU A 80 0.46 20.58 7.67
C LEU A 80 0.60 20.30 6.18
N SER A 81 1.56 19.45 5.76
CA SER A 81 1.77 19.16 4.34
C SER A 81 0.70 18.19 3.82
N PRO A 82 -0.11 18.58 2.81
CA PRO A 82 -1.10 17.69 2.22
C PRO A 82 -0.47 16.42 1.62
N GLY A 83 0.73 16.55 1.03
CA GLY A 83 1.44 15.40 0.47
C GLY A 83 1.91 14.40 1.53
N VAL A 84 2.26 14.87 2.73
CA VAL A 84 2.58 13.96 3.85
C VAL A 84 1.31 13.37 4.44
N ARG A 85 0.23 14.16 4.59
CA ARG A 85 -1.07 13.64 5.04
C ARG A 85 -1.58 12.51 4.15
N GLU A 86 -1.53 12.69 2.84
CA GLU A 86 -1.90 11.66 1.87
C GLU A 86 -1.05 10.39 2.03
N SER A 87 0.27 10.53 2.17
CA SER A 87 1.15 9.38 2.42
C SER A 87 0.81 8.65 3.73
N TYR A 88 0.46 9.37 4.79
CA TYR A 88 0.03 8.78 6.07
C TYR A 88 -1.31 8.06 5.94
N VAL A 89 -2.28 8.67 5.27
CA VAL A 89 -3.59 8.10 4.96
C VAL A 89 -3.43 6.80 4.15
N TYR A 90 -2.63 6.84 3.08
CA TYR A 90 -2.37 5.65 2.27
C TYR A 90 -1.69 4.55 3.09
N ALA A 91 -0.69 4.91 3.89
CA ALA A 91 0.01 3.97 4.77
C ALA A 91 -0.96 3.29 5.76
N MET A 92 -1.83 4.06 6.42
CA MET A 92 -2.83 3.52 7.34
C MET A 92 -3.79 2.55 6.65
N GLY A 93 -4.27 2.87 5.44
CA GLY A 93 -5.14 1.96 4.66
C GLY A 93 -4.45 0.68 4.17
N ARG A 94 -3.11 0.66 4.11
CA ARG A 94 -2.32 -0.53 3.74
C ARG A 94 -1.94 -1.39 4.95
N MET A 95 -2.12 -0.89 6.16
CA MET A 95 -1.87 -1.60 7.40
C MET A 95 -3.19 -2.14 7.96
N PRO A 96 -3.21 -3.27 8.68
CA PRO A 96 -4.44 -3.85 9.22
C PRO A 96 -4.93 -3.09 10.47
N LEU A 97 -5.19 -1.78 10.33
CA LEU A 97 -5.52 -0.86 11.41
C LEU A 97 -7.00 -0.49 11.39
N LYS A 98 -7.91 -1.45 11.62
CA LYS A 98 -9.36 -1.19 11.60
C LYS A 98 -9.80 -0.01 12.49
N SER A 99 -9.08 0.25 13.59
CA SER A 99 -9.31 1.40 14.47
C SER A 99 -9.11 2.76 13.79
N ALA A 100 -8.42 2.82 12.65
CA ALA A 100 -8.21 4.06 11.89
C ALA A 100 -9.41 4.44 11.00
N LEU A 101 -10.39 3.54 10.82
CA LEU A 101 -11.51 3.77 9.91
C LEU A 101 -12.32 5.04 10.23
N PRO A 102 -12.70 5.35 11.49
CA PRO A 102 -13.43 6.60 11.78
C PRO A 102 -12.64 7.86 11.42
N LEU A 103 -11.32 7.85 11.63
CA LEU A 103 -10.43 8.95 11.23
C LEU A 103 -10.39 9.09 9.70
N LEU A 104 -10.20 7.98 8.97
CA LEU A 104 -10.16 7.99 7.51
C LEU A 104 -11.47 8.48 6.90
N LEU A 105 -12.61 8.02 7.41
CA LEU A 105 -13.93 8.48 6.94
C LEU A 105 -14.21 9.94 7.31
N ARG A 106 -13.58 10.48 8.36
CA ARG A 106 -13.63 11.92 8.65
C ARG A 106 -12.80 12.69 7.63
N LEU A 107 -11.53 12.32 7.45
CA LEU A 107 -10.62 12.95 6.48
C LEU A 107 -11.20 12.94 5.07
N ALA A 108 -11.77 11.81 4.64
CA ALA A 108 -12.43 11.65 3.35
C ALA A 108 -13.59 12.63 3.10
N ARG A 109 -14.18 13.21 4.17
CA ARG A 109 -15.29 14.16 4.08
C ARG A 109 -14.86 15.60 4.35
N THR A 110 -13.77 15.82 5.08
CA THR A 110 -13.47 17.14 5.65
C THR A 110 -12.04 17.64 5.44
N ASP A 111 -11.11 16.85 4.90
CA ASP A 111 -9.76 17.38 4.61
C ASP A 111 -9.88 18.48 3.54
N GLU A 112 -9.17 19.58 3.74
CA GLU A 112 -9.12 20.71 2.81
C GLU A 112 -8.57 20.30 1.43
N SER A 113 -7.67 19.33 1.39
CA SER A 113 -7.05 18.85 0.17
C SER A 113 -7.88 17.73 -0.44
N GLY A 114 -8.45 17.97 -1.61
CA GLY A 114 -9.20 16.95 -2.35
C GLY A 114 -8.38 15.69 -2.64
N PHE A 115 -7.09 15.83 -2.89
CA PHE A 115 -6.17 14.71 -3.06
C PHE A 115 -6.03 13.85 -1.79
N VAL A 116 -6.00 14.46 -0.60
CA VAL A 116 -6.01 13.71 0.68
C VAL A 116 -7.36 13.02 0.88
N ARG A 117 -8.48 13.67 0.54
CA ARG A 117 -9.81 13.06 0.62
C ARG A 117 -9.94 11.85 -0.31
N GLN A 118 -9.43 11.95 -1.54
CA GLN A 118 -9.34 10.85 -2.50
C GLN A 118 -8.61 9.65 -1.91
N ALA A 119 -7.42 9.87 -1.33
CA ALA A 119 -6.64 8.82 -0.70
C ALA A 119 -7.37 8.21 0.52
N ALA A 120 -8.11 9.03 1.27
CA ALA A 120 -8.84 8.60 2.46
C ALA A 120 -10.04 7.70 2.11
N TRP A 121 -10.76 7.97 1.02
CA TRP A 121 -11.79 7.06 0.50
C TRP A 121 -11.23 5.68 0.16
N VAL A 122 -10.12 5.64 -0.58
CA VAL A 122 -9.43 4.38 -0.93
C VAL A 122 -8.92 3.66 0.31
N ALA A 123 -8.32 4.39 1.26
CA ALA A 123 -7.83 3.81 2.50
C ALA A 123 -8.95 3.23 3.36
N ALA A 124 -10.11 3.91 3.45
CA ALA A 124 -11.26 3.42 4.19
C ALA A 124 -11.82 2.12 3.59
N ALA A 125 -11.97 2.05 2.26
CA ALA A 125 -12.45 0.87 1.55
C ALA A 125 -11.57 -0.38 1.79
N ARG A 126 -10.25 -0.20 1.93
CA ARG A 126 -9.32 -1.29 2.27
C ARG A 126 -9.51 -1.85 3.68
N LEU A 127 -9.92 -1.01 4.63
CA LEU A 127 -10.13 -1.42 6.02
C LEU A 127 -11.50 -2.06 6.23
N ASP A 128 -12.53 -1.46 5.65
CA ASP A 128 -13.92 -1.92 5.73
C ASP A 128 -14.74 -1.39 4.54
N PHE A 129 -15.00 -2.28 3.58
CA PHE A 129 -15.66 -1.93 2.33
C PHE A 129 -17.16 -1.60 2.51
N GLU A 130 -17.83 -2.23 3.48
CA GLU A 130 -19.26 -2.01 3.72
C GLU A 130 -19.48 -0.65 4.39
N GLN A 131 -18.67 -0.31 5.39
CA GLN A 131 -18.72 1.02 6.00
C GLN A 131 -18.31 2.13 5.03
N PHE A 132 -17.31 1.87 4.18
CA PHE A 132 -16.98 2.75 3.07
C PHE A 132 -18.18 2.99 2.15
N ARG A 133 -18.86 1.93 1.69
CA ARG A 133 -20.03 2.03 0.81
C ARG A 133 -21.17 2.81 1.43
N ALA A 134 -21.45 2.59 2.72
CA ALA A 134 -22.44 3.36 3.45
C ALA A 134 -22.07 4.86 3.47
N ALA A 135 -20.83 5.17 3.84
CA ALA A 135 -20.33 6.55 3.89
C ALA A 135 -20.30 7.24 2.51
N ALA A 136 -19.97 6.51 1.45
CA ALA A 136 -19.95 7.03 0.08
C ALA A 136 -21.35 7.45 -0.39
N ARG A 137 -22.40 6.70 -0.03
CA ARG A 137 -23.81 7.05 -0.34
C ARG A 137 -24.25 8.33 0.36
N GLU A 138 -23.80 8.57 1.59
CA GLU A 138 -24.13 9.79 2.36
C GLU A 138 -23.55 11.08 1.75
N VAL A 139 -22.56 10.95 0.87
CA VAL A 139 -21.89 12.12 0.24
C VAL A 139 -22.23 12.28 -1.22
N GLU A 140 -22.94 11.34 -1.86
CA GLU A 140 -23.15 11.30 -3.32
C GLU A 140 -23.62 12.65 -3.91
N ASN A 141 -24.60 13.30 -3.28
CA ASN A 141 -25.16 14.57 -3.76
C ASN A 141 -24.29 15.81 -3.48
N ARG A 142 -23.28 15.69 -2.61
CA ARG A 142 -22.39 16.79 -2.17
C ARG A 142 -20.92 16.54 -2.50
N ALA A 143 -20.61 15.37 -3.05
CA ALA A 143 -19.26 14.94 -3.38
C ALA A 143 -18.73 15.77 -4.54
N ASP A 144 -17.57 16.39 -4.32
CA ASP A 144 -16.86 17.08 -5.39
C ASP A 144 -16.11 16.08 -6.29
N THR A 145 -15.41 16.60 -7.30
CA THR A 145 -14.67 15.76 -8.26
C THR A 145 -13.66 14.85 -7.58
N TRP A 146 -12.98 15.32 -6.52
CA TRP A 146 -11.97 14.53 -5.81
C TRP A 146 -12.58 13.40 -4.99
N ASP A 147 -13.69 13.67 -4.31
CA ASP A 147 -14.44 12.65 -3.57
C ASP A 147 -14.94 11.55 -4.51
N ARG A 148 -15.49 11.95 -5.66
CA ARG A 148 -15.98 11.04 -6.69
C ARG A 148 -14.87 10.16 -7.28
N ILE A 149 -13.70 10.75 -7.59
CA ILE A 149 -12.52 9.98 -8.03
C ILE A 149 -12.09 8.99 -6.94
N GLY A 150 -12.08 9.42 -5.67
CA GLY A 150 -11.73 8.58 -4.52
C GLY A 150 -12.64 7.37 -4.38
N ILE A 151 -13.96 7.60 -4.46
CA ILE A 151 -14.99 6.57 -4.40
C ILE A 151 -14.87 5.62 -5.59
N ALA A 152 -14.75 6.13 -6.82
CA ALA A 152 -14.62 5.29 -8.01
C ALA A 152 -13.31 4.46 -7.99
N ALA A 153 -12.21 5.05 -7.52
CA ALA A 153 -10.94 4.34 -7.34
C ALA A 153 -11.02 3.23 -6.28
N ALA A 154 -11.74 3.49 -5.18
CA ALA A 154 -11.98 2.51 -4.13
C ALA A 154 -12.86 1.35 -4.62
N LEU A 155 -13.89 1.65 -5.42
CA LEU A 155 -14.78 0.65 -6.02
C LEU A 155 -14.03 -0.27 -6.99
N ILE A 156 -13.26 0.28 -7.93
CA ILE A 156 -12.51 -0.56 -8.88
C ILE A 156 -11.40 -1.38 -8.21
N GLU A 157 -10.78 -0.87 -7.14
CA GLU A 157 -9.83 -1.66 -6.33
C GLU A 157 -10.52 -2.85 -5.65
N ALA A 158 -11.82 -2.75 -5.38
CA ALA A 158 -12.67 -3.82 -4.89
C ALA A 158 -13.38 -4.62 -6.01
N ASP A 159 -12.88 -4.52 -7.25
CA ASP A 159 -13.42 -5.15 -8.47
C ASP A 159 -14.82 -4.64 -8.90
N ASP A 160 -15.31 -3.56 -8.31
CA ASP A 160 -16.57 -2.91 -8.68
C ASP A 160 -16.32 -1.87 -9.78
N CYS A 161 -16.62 -2.26 -11.02
CA CYS A 161 -16.41 -1.44 -12.21
C CYS A 161 -17.56 -0.44 -12.48
N SER A 162 -18.52 -0.28 -11.56
CA SER A 162 -19.75 0.50 -11.79
C SER A 162 -19.51 1.99 -12.04
N GLN A 163 -18.36 2.54 -11.60
CA GLN A 163 -18.01 3.95 -11.79
C GLN A 163 -16.80 4.18 -12.73
N LEU A 164 -16.55 3.26 -13.66
CA LEU A 164 -15.45 3.40 -14.61
C LEU A 164 -15.54 4.64 -15.49
N ASP A 165 -16.74 5.03 -15.92
CA ASP A 165 -16.93 6.22 -16.77
C ASP A 165 -16.46 7.50 -16.07
N LEU A 166 -16.66 7.59 -14.76
CA LEU A 166 -16.19 8.71 -13.96
C LEU A 166 -14.66 8.81 -13.98
N LEU A 167 -13.97 7.68 -13.84
CA LEU A 167 -12.50 7.63 -13.93
C LEU A 167 -12.02 7.99 -15.34
N PHE A 168 -12.72 7.54 -16.38
CA PHE A 168 -12.36 7.94 -17.74
C PHE A 168 -12.59 9.43 -17.99
N ASP A 169 -13.66 10.02 -17.45
CA ASP A 169 -13.95 11.45 -17.59
C ASP A 169 -12.90 12.29 -16.84
N ALA A 170 -12.54 11.87 -15.62
CA ALA A 170 -11.46 12.50 -14.85
C ALA A 170 -10.10 12.37 -15.56
N ALA A 171 -9.80 11.22 -16.16
CA ALA A 171 -8.56 11.01 -16.92
C ALA A 171 -8.48 11.89 -18.18
N ALA A 172 -9.63 12.17 -18.81
CA ALA A 172 -9.70 12.95 -20.04
C ALA A 172 -9.73 14.46 -19.78
N ASN A 173 -10.53 14.88 -18.80
CA ASN A 173 -10.98 16.28 -18.63
C ASN A 173 -10.62 16.89 -17.27
N GLY A 174 -10.07 16.11 -16.33
CA GLY A 174 -9.67 16.63 -15.03
C GLY A 174 -8.49 17.60 -15.10
N ASP A 175 -8.14 18.21 -13.98
CA ASP A 175 -6.85 18.88 -13.84
C ASP A 175 -5.67 17.89 -13.92
N ASP A 176 -4.43 18.37 -14.00
CA ASP A 176 -3.25 17.51 -14.17
C ASP A 176 -3.12 16.44 -13.06
N PHE A 177 -3.50 16.76 -11.82
CA PHE A 177 -3.45 15.82 -10.70
C PHE A 177 -4.57 14.79 -10.80
N GLN A 178 -5.79 15.22 -11.11
CA GLN A 178 -6.95 14.34 -11.31
C GLN A 178 -6.71 13.38 -12.47
N ARG A 179 -6.17 13.88 -13.58
CA ARG A 179 -5.83 13.08 -14.76
C ARG A 179 -4.75 12.05 -14.44
N ASN A 180 -3.72 12.45 -13.69
CA ASN A 180 -2.67 11.54 -13.25
C ASN A 180 -3.24 10.42 -12.35
N ILE A 181 -4.02 10.76 -11.32
CA ILE A 181 -4.62 9.75 -10.44
C ILE A 181 -5.56 8.82 -11.20
N ALA A 182 -6.50 9.37 -11.96
CA ALA A 182 -7.48 8.56 -12.67
C ALA A 182 -6.79 7.64 -13.70
N GLY A 183 -5.80 8.17 -14.42
CA GLY A 183 -4.95 7.37 -15.32
C GLY A 183 -4.16 6.29 -14.59
N ALA A 184 -3.60 6.59 -13.41
CA ALA A 184 -2.88 5.60 -12.58
C ALA A 184 -3.81 4.48 -12.08
N VAL A 185 -5.03 4.83 -11.64
CA VAL A 185 -6.06 3.88 -11.21
C VAL A 185 -6.48 2.96 -12.36
N LEU A 186 -6.81 3.53 -13.53
CA LEU A 186 -7.16 2.75 -14.72
C LEU A 186 -6.00 1.84 -15.16
N ARG A 187 -4.77 2.35 -15.16
CA ARG A 187 -3.57 1.57 -15.49
C ARG A 187 -3.32 0.43 -14.51
N ARG A 188 -3.62 0.63 -13.23
CA ARG A 188 -3.36 -0.37 -12.19
C ARG A 188 -4.41 -1.47 -12.18
N TYR A 189 -5.68 -1.12 -12.28
CA TYR A 189 -6.79 -2.05 -12.06
C TYR A 189 -7.51 -2.46 -13.34
N LEU A 190 -7.71 -1.55 -14.30
CA LEU A 190 -8.40 -1.89 -15.55
C LEU A 190 -7.48 -2.59 -16.56
N ARG A 191 -6.22 -2.16 -16.68
CA ARG A 191 -5.28 -2.76 -17.64
C ARG A 191 -5.15 -4.28 -17.49
N PRO A 192 -4.93 -4.86 -16.29
CA PRO A 192 -4.82 -6.31 -16.15
C PRO A 192 -6.07 -7.05 -16.63
N LEU A 193 -7.27 -6.51 -16.35
CA LEU A 193 -8.54 -7.09 -16.79
C LEU A 193 -8.67 -7.08 -18.31
N MET A 194 -8.32 -5.96 -18.94
CA MET A 194 -8.35 -5.84 -20.40
C MET A 194 -7.26 -6.69 -21.08
N GLN A 195 -6.10 -6.87 -20.45
CA GLN A 195 -5.05 -7.75 -20.93
C GLN A 195 -5.48 -9.22 -20.88
N ALA A 196 -6.10 -9.65 -19.78
CA ALA A 196 -6.67 -10.99 -19.65
C ALA A 196 -7.73 -11.27 -20.73
N ALA A 197 -8.50 -10.25 -21.12
CA ALA A 197 -9.48 -10.35 -22.20
C ALA A 197 -8.90 -10.22 -23.63
N GLY A 198 -7.58 -10.03 -23.78
CA GLY A 198 -6.95 -9.79 -25.09
C GLY A 198 -7.42 -8.49 -25.77
N ARG A 199 -7.93 -7.52 -25.00
CA ARG A 199 -8.47 -6.24 -25.51
C ARG A 199 -7.59 -5.04 -25.24
N TRP A 200 -6.50 -5.18 -24.50
CA TRP A 200 -5.57 -4.06 -24.29
C TRP A 200 -4.94 -3.58 -25.61
N PRO A 201 -4.84 -2.26 -25.88
CA PRO A 201 -4.17 -1.76 -27.09
C PRO A 201 -2.68 -2.16 -27.13
N VAL A 202 -2.28 -2.89 -28.18
CA VAL A 202 -0.96 -3.57 -28.28
C VAL A 202 0.20 -2.61 -28.58
N ASN A 203 -0.07 -1.43 -29.14
CA ASN A 203 0.96 -0.47 -29.59
C ASN A 203 0.82 0.91 -28.94
N ALA A 204 0.12 1.00 -27.81
CA ALA A 204 0.06 2.27 -27.11
C ALA A 204 1.42 2.52 -26.46
N ASP A 205 2.12 3.55 -26.92
CA ASP A 205 3.29 4.09 -26.24
C ASP A 205 2.81 4.77 -24.95
N ILE A 206 2.60 3.95 -23.92
CA ILE A 206 2.15 4.41 -22.63
C ILE A 206 3.41 4.65 -21.82
N SER A 207 3.86 5.90 -21.80
CA SER A 207 4.82 6.34 -20.78
C SER A 207 4.32 5.88 -19.42
N VAL A 208 5.15 5.13 -18.69
CA VAL A 208 4.82 4.53 -17.39
C VAL A 208 4.35 5.59 -16.40
N ASP A 209 4.79 6.83 -16.58
CA ASP A 209 4.53 7.97 -15.69
C ASP A 209 3.77 9.12 -16.40
N GLY A 210 3.39 8.93 -17.66
CA GLY A 210 2.72 9.96 -18.47
C GLY A 210 1.21 9.99 -18.33
N ILE A 211 0.65 11.19 -18.44
CA ILE A 211 -0.80 11.41 -18.59
C ILE A 211 -1.24 10.82 -19.94
N TRP A 212 -2.33 10.04 -19.92
CA TRP A 212 -2.87 9.44 -21.14
C TRP A 212 -3.42 10.49 -22.09
N SER A 213 -3.19 10.30 -23.39
CA SER A 213 -3.80 11.17 -24.40
C SER A 213 -5.32 10.95 -24.43
N PRO A 214 -6.12 11.99 -24.73
CA PRO A 214 -7.58 11.85 -24.87
C PRO A 214 -7.98 10.76 -25.86
N ALA A 215 -7.25 10.62 -26.97
CA ALA A 215 -7.48 9.57 -27.97
C ALA A 215 -7.25 8.16 -27.39
N PHE A 216 -6.20 7.97 -26.59
CA PHE A 216 -5.95 6.69 -25.93
C PHE A 216 -7.04 6.37 -24.90
N ILE A 217 -7.47 7.36 -24.11
CA ILE A 217 -8.56 7.21 -23.13
C ILE A 217 -9.86 6.79 -23.83
N ALA A 218 -10.22 7.47 -24.92
CA ALA A 218 -11.43 7.13 -25.69
C ALA A 218 -11.38 5.69 -26.25
N GLU A 219 -10.21 5.25 -26.73
CA GLU A 219 -10.03 3.90 -27.23
C GLU A 219 -10.15 2.85 -26.12
N VAL A 220 -9.51 3.07 -24.97
CA VAL A 220 -9.61 2.18 -23.81
C VAL A 220 -11.05 2.11 -23.31
N ARG A 221 -11.74 3.26 -23.21
CA ARG A 221 -13.17 3.34 -22.82
C ARG A 221 -14.04 2.52 -23.77
N ARG A 222 -13.91 2.72 -25.08
CA ARG A 222 -14.67 2.00 -26.12
C ARG A 222 -14.50 0.49 -26.01
N ARG A 223 -13.27 0.01 -25.79
CA ARG A 223 -12.98 -1.42 -25.63
C ARG A 223 -13.52 -1.97 -24.30
N ALA A 224 -13.33 -1.23 -23.20
CA ALA A 224 -13.85 -1.60 -21.89
C ALA A 224 -15.38 -1.77 -21.90
N ALA A 225 -16.11 -0.88 -22.60
CA ALA A 225 -17.57 -0.95 -22.74
C ALA A 225 -18.08 -2.22 -23.45
N SER A 226 -17.24 -2.89 -24.23
CA SER A 226 -17.58 -4.16 -24.90
C SER A 226 -17.32 -5.41 -24.06
N LEU A 227 -16.82 -5.25 -22.83
CA LEU A 227 -16.41 -6.35 -21.95
C LEU A 227 -17.36 -6.49 -20.77
N ASN A 228 -17.61 -7.74 -20.36
CA ASN A 228 -18.20 -8.03 -19.05
C ASN A 228 -17.09 -8.00 -17.97
N LEU A 229 -16.65 -6.79 -17.62
CA LEU A 229 -15.56 -6.58 -16.66
C LEU A 229 -15.82 -7.23 -15.29
N PRO A 230 -17.03 -7.19 -14.69
CA PRO A 230 -17.30 -7.92 -13.45
C PRO A 230 -17.04 -9.42 -13.56
N GLN A 231 -17.45 -10.03 -14.68
CA GLN A 231 -17.21 -11.46 -14.91
C GLN A 231 -15.71 -11.75 -15.08
N ILE A 232 -14.98 -10.93 -15.84
CA ILE A 232 -13.52 -11.09 -16.02
C ILE A 232 -12.78 -10.94 -14.69
N ALA A 233 -13.15 -9.95 -13.87
CA ALA A 233 -12.55 -9.74 -12.56
C ALA A 233 -12.77 -10.93 -11.62
N ALA A 234 -13.98 -11.51 -11.60
CA ALA A 234 -14.28 -12.72 -10.83
C ALA A 234 -13.38 -13.91 -11.22
N TYR A 235 -13.09 -14.09 -12.51
CA TYR A 235 -12.21 -15.17 -12.99
C TYR A 235 -10.71 -14.89 -12.79
N SER A 236 -10.28 -13.63 -12.89
CA SER A 236 -8.87 -13.26 -12.83
C SER A 236 -8.33 -13.22 -11.39
N ARG A 237 -9.20 -13.08 -10.39
CA ARG A 237 -8.85 -12.84 -9.00
C ARG A 237 -7.99 -13.93 -8.35
N PRO A 238 -8.28 -15.23 -8.48
CA PRO A 238 -7.45 -16.28 -7.87
C PRO A 238 -6.01 -16.25 -8.40
N GLU A 239 -5.84 -16.01 -9.70
CA GLU A 239 -4.53 -15.94 -10.34
C GLU A 239 -3.75 -14.70 -9.92
N GLN A 240 -4.41 -13.55 -9.85
CA GLN A 240 -3.80 -12.31 -9.38
C GLN A 240 -3.36 -12.41 -7.92
N GLN A 241 -4.21 -12.95 -7.04
CA GLN A 241 -3.88 -13.15 -5.62
C GLN A 241 -2.71 -14.13 -5.45
N GLY A 242 -2.68 -15.23 -6.22
CA GLY A 242 -1.55 -16.16 -6.27
C GLY A 242 -0.25 -15.47 -6.70
N THR A 243 -0.32 -14.64 -7.74
CA THR A 243 0.83 -13.89 -8.26
C THR A 243 1.33 -12.85 -7.26
N GLU A 244 0.45 -12.14 -6.55
CA GLU A 244 0.85 -11.19 -5.51
C GLU A 244 1.46 -11.87 -4.28
N ALA A 245 0.92 -13.02 -3.87
CA ALA A 245 1.52 -13.84 -2.81
C ALA A 245 2.93 -14.29 -3.20
N LEU A 246 3.10 -14.74 -4.45
CA LEU A 246 4.40 -15.12 -5.01
C LEU A 246 5.36 -13.93 -5.06
N ARG A 247 4.94 -12.76 -5.58
CA ARG A 247 5.77 -11.54 -5.59
C ARG A 247 6.21 -11.13 -4.19
N ARG A 248 5.31 -11.20 -3.19
CA ARG A 248 5.65 -10.95 -1.78
C ARG A 248 6.64 -11.98 -1.23
N ALA A 249 6.50 -13.25 -1.58
CA ALA A 249 7.44 -14.30 -1.20
C ALA A 249 8.84 -14.05 -1.80
N ILE A 250 8.90 -13.78 -3.11
CA ILE A 250 10.13 -13.44 -3.83
C ILE A 250 10.80 -12.21 -3.21
N GLY A 251 10.04 -11.14 -2.92
CA GLY A 251 10.56 -9.95 -2.26
C GLY A 251 11.15 -10.23 -0.87
N ARG A 252 10.53 -11.12 -0.09
CA ARG A 252 11.07 -11.56 1.22
C ARG A 252 12.39 -12.33 1.07
N ILE A 253 12.48 -13.20 0.07
CA ILE A 253 13.71 -13.98 -0.23
C ILE A 253 14.84 -13.04 -0.63
N TYR A 254 14.61 -12.13 -1.59
CA TYR A 254 15.64 -11.16 -1.99
C TYR A 254 16.05 -10.24 -0.83
N GLY A 255 15.09 -9.81 0.00
CA GLY A 255 15.39 -9.03 1.20
C GLY A 255 16.23 -9.80 2.22
N ALA A 256 15.97 -11.10 2.42
CA ALA A 256 16.79 -11.95 3.29
C ALA A 256 18.21 -12.15 2.74
N ARG A 257 18.32 -12.41 1.43
CA ARG A 257 19.62 -12.52 0.75
C ARG A 257 20.44 -11.24 0.90
N ALA A 258 19.85 -10.07 0.66
CA ALA A 258 20.54 -8.79 0.81
C ALA A 258 21.09 -8.58 2.24
N ARG A 259 20.33 -8.99 3.27
CA ARG A 259 20.78 -8.94 4.67
C ARG A 259 21.95 -9.88 4.95
N LEU A 260 21.93 -11.11 4.42
CA LEU A 260 23.03 -12.07 4.57
C LEU A 260 24.30 -11.57 3.90
N VAL A 261 24.19 -11.07 2.67
CA VAL A 261 25.31 -10.48 1.94
C VAL A 261 25.94 -9.33 2.74
N HIS A 262 25.12 -8.41 3.24
CA HIS A 262 25.62 -7.30 4.06
C HIS A 262 26.30 -7.80 5.34
N ALA A 263 25.74 -8.79 6.03
CA ALA A 263 26.31 -9.32 7.26
C ALA A 263 27.69 -9.97 7.03
N LEU A 264 27.86 -10.72 5.94
CA LEU A 264 29.13 -11.35 5.58
C LEU A 264 30.21 -10.31 5.28
N TYR A 265 29.91 -9.30 4.46
CA TYR A 265 30.89 -8.26 4.11
C TYR A 265 31.20 -7.29 5.26
N SER A 266 30.32 -7.14 6.26
CA SER A 266 30.62 -6.33 7.44
C SER A 266 31.60 -6.98 8.42
N ILE A 267 31.83 -8.30 8.32
CA ILE A 267 32.75 -9.04 9.20
C ILE A 267 34.20 -8.94 8.68
N GLU A 268 34.41 -8.84 7.36
CA GLU A 268 35.75 -8.76 6.75
C GLU A 268 36.40 -7.36 6.90
N ALA A 269 35.63 -6.35 7.31
CA ALA A 269 36.11 -4.98 7.48
C ALA A 269 36.55 -4.63 8.92
N GLN A 270 36.67 -5.62 9.81
CA GLN A 270 37.13 -5.48 11.20
C GLN A 270 38.40 -6.29 11.42
#